data_AF-A0A2D6YT00-F1
#
_entry.id   AF-A0A2D6YT00-F1
#
_cell.length_a   1.000
_cell.length_b   1.000
_cell.length_c   1.000
_cell.angle_alpha   90.00
_cell.angle_beta   90.00
_cell.angle_gamma   90.00
#
_symmetry.space_group_name_H-M   'P 1'
#
loop_
_entity.id
_entity.type
_entity.pdbx_description
1 polymer ?
#
loop_
_entity_poly.entity_id
_entity_poly.type
_entity_poly.pdbx_seq_one_letter_code
_entity_poly.pdbx_strand_id
1 'polypeptide(L)' 'MPSSTHQKIISRPIEIEAPPRTGDCDVTASGLISEDEGPMPSADSLRAARSMLLAEYGPCVACHAETLIAAARRLDSTR' A
#
# COMPACT_ATOMS: atom_id res chain seq x y z
N MET A 1 -17.84 47.53 23.75
CA MET A 1 -17.88 46.06 23.71
C MET A 1 -18.50 45.65 22.39
N PRO A 2 -17.83 44.92 21.47
CA PRO A 2 -18.44 44.53 20.21
C PRO A 2 -19.25 43.23 20.37
N SER A 3 -20.49 43.26 19.87
CA SER A 3 -21.42 42.13 19.79
C SER A 3 -20.80 40.98 18.98
N SER A 4 -20.72 39.81 19.60
CA SER A 4 -20.30 38.56 18.97
C SER A 4 -21.44 37.96 18.16
N THR A 5 -21.35 38.05 16.84
CA THR A 5 -22.26 37.36 15.92
C THR A 5 -21.85 35.90 15.82
N HIS A 6 -22.50 35.03 16.60
CA HIS A 6 -22.39 33.58 16.45
C HIS A 6 -22.99 33.14 15.11
N GLN A 7 -22.18 33.09 14.06
CA GLN A 7 -22.54 32.41 12.83
C GLN A 7 -22.53 30.90 13.11
N LYS A 8 -23.73 30.29 13.08
CA LYS A 8 -23.92 28.85 13.22
C LYS A 8 -23.39 28.16 11.96
N ILE A 9 -22.19 27.59 12.03
CA ILE A 9 -21.62 26.78 10.95
C ILE A 9 -22.45 25.50 10.88
N ILE A 10 -23.36 25.43 9.91
CA ILE A 10 -24.10 24.20 9.59
C ILE A 10 -23.18 23.33 8.75
N SER A 11 -22.26 22.60 9.40
CA SER A 11 -21.52 21.53 8.74
C SER A 11 -22.46 20.37 8.48
N ARG A 12 -22.96 20.24 7.25
CA ARG A 12 -23.56 18.98 6.80
C ARG A 12 -22.44 17.94 6.75
N PRO A 13 -22.64 16.71 7.27
CA PRO A 13 -21.64 15.66 7.11
C PRO A 13 -21.45 15.41 5.62
N ILE A 14 -20.24 15.61 5.12
CA ILE A 14 -19.87 15.23 3.75
C ILE A 14 -19.63 13.73 3.81
N GLU A 15 -20.48 12.94 3.16
CA GLU A 15 -20.24 11.52 2.96
C GLU A 15 -19.07 11.40 1.97
N ILE A 16 -17.87 11.19 2.50
CA ILE A 16 -16.68 10.94 1.70
C ILE A 16 -16.77 9.49 1.23
N GLU A 17 -17.22 9.31 -0.01
CA GLU A 17 -17.18 8.00 -0.66
C GLU A 17 -15.73 7.51 -0.66
N ALA A 18 -15.48 6.43 0.09
CA ALA A 18 -14.15 5.84 0.15
C ALA A 18 -13.76 5.37 -1.26
N PRO A 19 -12.55 5.70 -1.75
CA PRO A 19 -12.10 5.23 -3.06
C PRO A 19 -12.29 3.72 -3.17
N PRO A 20 -12.73 3.21 -4.33
CA PRO A 20 -12.92 1.78 -4.51
C PRO A 20 -11.63 1.08 -4.11
N ARG A 21 -11.71 0.18 -3.13
CA ARG A 21 -10.61 -0.72 -2.83
C ARG A 21 -10.57 -1.72 -3.96
N THR A 22 -9.94 -1.35 -5.07
CA THR A 22 -9.53 -2.28 -6.12
C THR A 22 -8.49 -3.21 -5.52
N GLY A 23 -9.01 -4.19 -4.79
CA GLY A 23 -8.32 -5.42 -4.46
C GLY A 23 -8.17 -6.18 -5.75
N ASP A 24 -6.99 -6.04 -6.35
CA ASP A 24 -6.16 -7.07 -6.95
C ASP A 24 -5.14 -6.31 -7.77
N CYS A 25 -3.87 -6.43 -7.37
CA CYS A 25 -2.73 -5.81 -8.01
C CYS A 25 -2.49 -6.48 -9.37
N ASP A 26 -3.42 -6.36 -10.32
CA ASP A 26 -3.27 -6.78 -11.72
C ASP A 26 -2.54 -5.66 -12.48
N VAL A 27 -1.33 -5.33 -12.03
CA VAL A 27 -0.38 -4.51 -12.81
C VAL A 27 0.65 -5.48 -13.34
N THR A 28 0.41 -5.93 -14.56
CA THR A 28 1.40 -6.59 -15.41
C THR A 28 2.71 -5.80 -15.36
N ALA A 29 3.70 -6.46 -14.78
CA ALA A 29 5.14 -6.23 -14.89
C ALA A 29 5.52 -5.11 -15.87
N SER A 30 5.69 -3.88 -15.35
CA SER A 30 6.39 -2.84 -16.09
C SER A 30 7.90 -3.06 -15.97
N GLY A 31 8.39 -4.00 -16.79
CA GLY A 31 9.49 -3.73 -17.72
C GLY A 31 10.87 -3.35 -17.17
N LEU A 32 11.29 -3.78 -15.98
CA LEU A 32 12.69 -3.71 -15.56
C LEU A 32 13.13 -5.04 -14.95
N ILE A 33 13.21 -6.03 -15.82
CA ILE A 33 13.94 -7.31 -15.70
C ILE A 33 15.14 -7.16 -14.75
N SER A 34 14.92 -7.51 -13.49
CA SER A 34 15.99 -7.95 -12.61
C SER A 34 15.77 -9.45 -12.47
N GLU A 35 16.63 -10.23 -13.14
CA GLU A 35 16.68 -11.69 -13.08
C GLU A 35 16.97 -12.13 -11.65
N ASP A 36 15.93 -12.12 -10.82
CA ASP A 36 15.94 -12.69 -9.48
C ASP A 36 15.63 -14.19 -9.61
N GLU A 37 16.58 -14.94 -10.16
CA GLU A 37 16.50 -16.41 -10.42
C GLU A 37 16.54 -17.28 -9.15
N GLY A 38 16.04 -16.77 -8.02
CA GLY A 38 15.93 -17.57 -6.80
C GLY A 38 14.59 -18.32 -6.73
N PRO A 39 14.48 -19.40 -5.94
CA PRO A 39 13.20 -20.04 -5.67
C PRO A 39 12.22 -19.04 -5.07
N MET A 40 10.95 -19.11 -5.47
CA MET A 40 9.93 -18.17 -5.02
C MET A 40 9.79 -18.22 -3.49
N PRO A 41 9.80 -17.08 -2.77
CA PRO A 41 9.71 -17.06 -1.31
C PRO A 41 8.36 -17.58 -0.82
N SER A 42 8.30 -17.99 0.46
CA SER A 42 7.08 -18.55 1.05
C SER A 42 5.91 -17.56 0.99
N ALA A 43 4.69 -18.09 0.94
CA ALA A 43 3.47 -17.27 0.93
C ALA A 43 3.36 -16.36 2.17
N ASP A 44 3.89 -16.80 3.31
CA ASP A 44 3.93 -16.02 4.54
C ASP A 44 4.94 -14.87 4.43
N SER A 45 6.13 -15.12 3.88
CA SER A 45 7.15 -14.09 3.64
C SER A 45 6.63 -13.03 2.64
N LEU A 46 5.90 -13.44 1.60
CA LEU A 46 5.24 -12.52 0.66
C LEU A 46 4.15 -11.68 1.35
N ARG A 47 3.33 -12.27 2.23
CA ARG A 47 2.28 -11.55 2.97
C ARG A 47 2.88 -10.53 3.94
N ALA A 48 3.96 -10.91 4.64
CA ALA A 48 4.70 -10.01 5.52
C ALA A 48 5.33 -8.86 4.73
N ALA A 49 6.02 -9.15 3.63
CA ALA A 49 6.61 -8.15 2.74
C ALA A 49 5.56 -7.16 2.22
N ARG A 50 4.40 -7.65 1.77
CA ARG A 50 3.32 -6.79 1.31
C ARG A 50 2.83 -5.86 2.41
N SER A 51 2.66 -6.39 3.63
CA SER A 51 2.20 -5.61 4.78
C SER A 51 3.19 -4.50 5.13
N MET A 52 4.50 -4.80 5.06
CA MET A 52 5.55 -3.79 5.26
C MET A 52 5.56 -2.72 4.17
N LEU A 53 5.52 -3.13 2.89
CA LEU A 53 5.51 -2.19 1.78
C LEU A 53 4.28 -1.27 1.81
N LEU A 54 3.12 -1.80 2.21
CA LEU A 54 1.90 -1.01 2.40
C LEU A 54 2.05 0.04 3.50
N ALA A 55 2.71 -0.31 4.60
CA ALA A 55 2.89 0.59 5.74
C ALA A 55 3.90 1.71 5.47
N GLU A 56 4.95 1.43 4.71
CA GLU A 56 6.09 2.34 4.53
C GLU A 56 6.03 3.15 3.24
N TYR A 57 5.57 2.53 2.14
CA TYR A 57 5.60 3.12 0.80
C TYR A 57 4.21 3.23 0.16
N GLY A 58 3.20 2.55 0.71
CA GLY A 58 1.83 2.57 0.23
C GLY A 58 1.50 1.52 -0.84
N PRO A 59 0.27 1.58 -1.39
CA PRO A 59 -0.30 0.50 -2.20
C PRO A 59 0.40 0.27 -3.54
N CYS A 60 0.93 1.33 -4.17
CA CYS A 60 1.59 1.19 -5.46
C CYS A 60 2.83 0.29 -5.34
N VAL A 61 3.71 0.59 -4.39
CA VAL A 61 4.97 -0.15 -4.17
C VAL A 61 4.69 -1.59 -3.72
N ALA A 62 3.67 -1.80 -2.88
CA ALA A 62 3.26 -3.12 -2.43
C ALA A 62 2.68 -4.02 -3.54
N CYS A 63 2.24 -3.43 -4.66
CA CYS A 63 1.74 -4.14 -5.83
C CYS A 63 2.84 -4.52 -6.85
N HIS A 64 4.05 -3.97 -6.73
CA HIS A 64 5.15 -4.34 -7.63
C HIS A 64 5.71 -5.72 -7.26
N ALA A 65 5.48 -6.70 -8.13
CA ALA A 65 5.89 -8.10 -7.91
C ALA A 65 7.40 -8.24 -7.61
N GLU A 66 8.25 -7.55 -8.37
CA GLU A 66 9.71 -7.57 -8.16
C GLU A 66 10.10 -7.01 -6.79
N THR A 67 9.51 -5.87 -6.40
CA THR A 67 9.75 -5.26 -5.09
C THR A 67 9.24 -6.14 -3.95
N LEU A 68 8.08 -6.77 -4.15
CA LEU A 68 7.47 -7.68 -3.19
C LEU A 68 8.34 -8.93 -2.97
N ILE A 69 8.81 -9.57 -4.05
CA ILE A 69 9.68 -10.75 -3.99
C ILE A 69 11.02 -10.39 -3.35
N ALA A 70 11.64 -9.28 -3.77
CA ALA A 70 12.90 -8.81 -3.18
C ALA A 70 12.75 -8.50 -1.68
N ALA A 71 11.65 -7.86 -1.28
CA ALA A 71 11.35 -7.61 0.13
C ALA A 71 11.11 -8.91 0.91
N ALA A 72 10.37 -9.87 0.34
CA ALA A 72 10.13 -11.16 0.96
C ALA A 72 11.41 -11.97 1.18
N ARG A 73 12.35 -11.96 0.22
CA ARG A 73 13.67 -12.61 0.40
C ARG A 73 14.50 -11.95 1.49
N ARG A 74 14.49 -10.62 1.57
CA ARG A 74 15.16 -9.88 2.65
C ARG A 74 14.60 -10.24 4.02
N LEU A 75 13.29 -10.44 4.13
CA LEU A 75 12.65 -10.90 5.35
C LEU A 75 13.02 -12.34 5.70
N ASP A 76 13.09 -13.21 4.71
CA ASP A 76 13.48 -14.61 4.93
C ASP A 76 14.94 -14.74 5.37
N SER A 77 15.82 -13.89 4.85
CA SER A 77 17.26 -13.86 5.19
C SER A 77 17.56 -13.26 6.57
N THR A 78 16.60 -12.54 7.16
CA THR A 78 16.77 -11.90 8.48
C THR A 78 16.20 -12.74 9.63
N ARG A 79 15.71 -13.95 9.33
CA ARG A 79 15.15 -14.90 10.29
C ARG A 79 16.15 -15.99 10.68
#